data_AF-A0A3L8B103-F1
#
_entry.id   AF-A0A3L8B103-F1
#
_cell.length_a   1.000
_cell.length_b   1.000
_cell.length_c   1.000
_cell.angle_alpha   90.00
_cell.angle_beta   90.00
_cell.angle_gamma   90.00
#
_symmetry.space_group_name_H-M   'P 1'
#
loop_
_entity.id
_entity.type
_entity.pdbx_description
1 polymer ?
#
loop_
_entity_poly.entity_id
_entity_poly.type
_entity_poly.pdbx_seq_one_letter_code
_entity_poly.pdbx_strand_id
1 'polypeptide(L)'
;MEAIKQDEAEAMPAAESSETAQQLDEILQYKAIIQQTMKRYWARPPSARNGMVVTLSISLLPGGEVKSVVIDRSSGNSAFDNAAVQAVQKAGRFSVPPDPQLFDRHFRNFKMRFKPDDLRY
;
A
#
# COMPACT_ATOMS: atom_id res chain seq x y z
N MET A 1 -30.39 31.04 35.36
CA MET A 1 -30.76 29.61 35.21
C MET A 1 -30.53 29.31 33.74
N GLU A 2 -29.61 28.47 33.28
CA GLU A 2 -28.97 27.25 33.80
C GLU A 2 -27.55 27.15 33.19
N ALA A 3 -26.50 26.89 33.99
CA ALA A 3 -25.84 25.58 34.16
C ALA A 3 -25.04 25.15 32.90
N ILE A 4 -23.78 25.55 32.72
CA ILE A 4 -22.53 24.86 33.13
C ILE A 4 -22.45 23.37 32.68
N LYS A 5 -21.32 23.05 32.01
CA LYS A 5 -20.62 21.74 31.87
C LYS A 5 -20.82 20.96 30.58
N GLN A 6 -19.76 20.98 29.77
CA GLN A 6 -19.11 19.82 29.13
C GLN A 6 -17.78 20.30 28.54
N ASP A 7 -16.87 20.78 29.39
CA ASP A 7 -15.59 20.08 29.59
C ASP A 7 -15.74 18.56 29.85
N GLU A 8 -15.45 17.75 28.83
CA GLU A 8 -14.95 16.38 29.03
C GLU A 8 -14.16 15.93 27.79
N ALA A 9 -12.84 16.05 27.89
CA ALA A 9 -11.86 15.05 27.48
C ALA A 9 -12.11 14.25 26.17
N GLU A 10 -11.63 14.80 25.05
CA GLU A 10 -10.85 13.97 24.13
C GLU A 10 -9.47 14.57 23.96
N ALA A 11 -8.65 14.37 25.00
CA ALA A 11 -7.21 14.25 24.82
C ALA A 11 -6.94 13.00 23.96
N MET A 12 -7.21 13.12 22.65
CA MET A 12 -6.62 12.25 21.65
C MET A 12 -5.22 12.80 21.35
N PRO A 13 -4.21 11.92 21.29
CA PRO A 13 -2.83 12.27 21.62
C PRO A 13 -2.28 13.35 20.70
N ALA A 14 -1.69 14.39 21.30
CA ALA A 14 -0.78 15.33 20.66
C ALA A 14 0.58 14.68 20.30
N ALA A 15 0.56 13.48 19.74
CA ALA A 15 1.76 12.78 19.32
C ALA A 15 1.50 12.03 18.01
N GLU A 16 2.33 12.37 17.00
CA GLU A 16 2.70 11.53 15.85
C GLU A 16 1.71 11.51 14.65
N SER A 17 1.84 12.28 13.58
CA SER A 17 3.02 12.90 12.96
C SER A 17 2.56 14.02 12.02
N SER A 18 3.11 15.23 12.16
CA SER A 18 3.25 16.07 10.97
C SER A 18 4.32 15.40 10.11
N GLU A 19 3.90 14.48 9.23
CA GLU A 19 4.74 14.03 8.14
C GLU A 19 5.23 15.30 7.43
N THR A 20 6.52 15.60 7.52
CA THR A 20 7.04 16.81 6.90
C THR A 20 6.85 16.72 5.39
N ALA A 21 6.83 17.85 4.69
CA ALA A 21 6.73 17.85 3.23
C ALA A 21 7.79 16.93 2.58
N GLN A 22 8.96 16.81 3.21
CA GLN A 22 10.04 15.92 2.79
C GLN A 22 9.67 14.43 2.94
N GLN A 23 9.08 14.06 4.07
CA GLN A 23 8.63 12.69 4.30
C GLN A 23 7.50 12.28 3.35
N LEU A 24 6.54 13.19 3.11
CA LEU A 24 5.47 12.97 2.14
C LEU A 24 6.00 12.73 0.72
N ASP A 25 6.99 13.54 0.29
CA ASP A 25 7.64 13.38 -1.00
C ASP A 25 8.34 12.02 -1.12
N GLU A 26 9.08 11.60 -0.08
CA GLU A 26 9.68 10.27 -0.03
C GLU A 26 8.62 9.17 -0.11
N ILE A 27 7.55 9.24 0.67
CA ILE A 27 6.48 8.25 0.66
C ILE A 27 5.88 8.10 -0.75
N LEU A 28 5.61 9.21 -1.43
CA LEU A 28 5.08 9.22 -2.79
C LEU A 28 6.08 8.63 -3.79
N GLN A 29 7.35 8.98 -3.69
CA GLN A 29 8.42 8.46 -4.52
C GLN A 29 8.56 6.94 -4.37
N TYR A 30 8.64 6.42 -3.14
CA TYR A 30 8.73 4.97 -2.89
C TYR A 30 7.47 4.24 -3.33
N LYS A 31 6.27 4.82 -3.10
CA LYS A 31 5.02 4.26 -3.64
C LYS A 31 5.04 4.15 -5.16
N ALA A 32 5.53 5.18 -5.85
CA ALA A 32 5.66 5.16 -7.32
C ALA A 32 6.65 4.07 -7.78
N ILE A 33 7.79 3.91 -7.09
CA ILE A 33 8.77 2.85 -7.38
C ILE A 33 8.17 1.45 -7.16
N ILE A 34 7.44 1.24 -6.05
CA ILE A 34 6.74 -0.01 -5.75
C ILE A 34 5.72 -0.30 -6.85
N GLN A 35 4.90 0.70 -7.21
CA GLN A 35 3.95 0.58 -8.31
C GLN A 35 4.64 0.21 -9.61
N GLN A 36 5.71 0.90 -9.99
CA GLN A 36 6.44 0.63 -11.24
C GLN A 36 7.08 -0.76 -11.25
N THR A 37 7.64 -1.18 -10.12
CA THR A 37 8.23 -2.52 -9.94
C THR A 37 7.16 -3.58 -10.08
N MET A 38 6.03 -3.41 -9.40
CA MET A 38 4.85 -4.26 -9.54
C MET A 38 4.38 -4.34 -10.98
N LYS A 39 4.27 -3.20 -11.68
CA LYS A 39 3.88 -3.15 -13.10
C LYS A 39 4.86 -3.92 -13.99
N ARG A 40 6.17 -3.83 -13.72
CA ARG A 40 7.22 -4.51 -14.49
C ARG A 40 7.16 -6.03 -14.34
N TYR A 41 6.88 -6.52 -13.14
CA TYR A 41 6.82 -7.96 -12.86
C TYR A 41 5.44 -8.56 -13.14
N TRP A 42 4.40 -7.75 -13.19
CA TRP A 42 3.06 -8.21 -13.45
C TRP A 42 2.89 -8.63 -14.91
N ALA A 43 2.75 -9.94 -15.12
CA ALA A 43 2.40 -10.49 -16.42
C ALA A 43 0.88 -10.34 -16.61
N ARG A 44 0.47 -9.41 -17.48
CA ARG A 44 -0.96 -9.18 -17.79
C ARG A 44 -1.59 -10.48 -18.32
N PRO A 45 -2.51 -11.12 -17.58
CA PRO A 45 -3.19 -12.31 -18.07
C PRO A 45 -4.18 -11.92 -19.18
N PRO A 46 -4.45 -12.81 -20.15
CA PRO A 46 -5.42 -12.55 -21.23
C PRO A 46 -6.84 -12.30 -20.70
N SER A 47 -7.12 -12.75 -19.48
CA SER A 47 -8.41 -12.55 -18.81
C SER A 47 -8.52 -11.24 -18.04
N ALA A 48 -7.48 -10.39 -18.03
CA ALA A 48 -7.53 -9.06 -17.42
C ALA A 48 -8.45 -8.15 -18.25
N ARG A 49 -9.68 -7.94 -17.78
CA ARG A 49 -10.65 -7.01 -18.38
C ARG A 49 -10.61 -5.64 -17.71
N ASN A 50 -10.95 -4.60 -18.47
CA ASN A 50 -11.18 -3.27 -17.94
C ASN A 50 -12.25 -3.31 -16.83
N GLY A 51 -11.99 -2.64 -15.71
CA GLY A 51 -12.87 -2.58 -14.54
C GLY A 51 -12.54 -3.54 -13.40
N MET A 52 -11.64 -4.51 -13.60
CA MET A 52 -11.19 -5.42 -12.54
C MET A 52 -10.29 -4.70 -11.54
N VAL A 53 -10.55 -4.87 -10.24
CA VAL A 53 -9.75 -4.26 -9.17
C VAL A 53 -9.49 -5.32 -8.11
N VAL A 54 -8.22 -5.69 -7.90
CA VAL A 54 -7.83 -6.52 -6.75
C VAL A 54 -7.26 -5.61 -5.67
N THR A 55 -7.60 -5.87 -4.42
CA THR A 55 -6.94 -5.24 -3.27
C THR A 55 -6.08 -6.28 -2.59
N LEU A 56 -4.79 -6.01 -2.52
CA LEU A 56 -3.80 -6.86 -1.89
C LEU A 56 -3.32 -6.19 -0.61
N SER A 57 -3.33 -6.93 0.49
CA SER A 57 -2.64 -6.57 1.71
C SER A 57 -1.25 -7.18 1.66
N ILE A 58 -0.23 -6.32 1.58
CA ILE A 58 1.17 -6.74 1.48
C ILE A 58 1.87 -6.35 2.77
N SER A 59 2.58 -7.31 3.35
CA SER A 59 3.45 -7.10 4.50
C SER A 59 4.90 -7.11 4.06
N LEU A 60 5.64 -6.05 4.37
CA LEU A 60 7.06 -5.93 4.06
C LEU A 60 7.91 -6.02 5.34
N LEU A 61 9.16 -6.45 5.18
CA LEU A 61 10.22 -6.36 6.18
C LEU A 61 10.95 -5.02 6.05
N PRO A 62 11.61 -4.51 7.11
CA PRO A 62 12.35 -3.24 7.08
C PRO A 62 13.46 -3.18 6.02
N GLY A 63 13.92 -4.33 5.51
CA GLY A 63 14.83 -4.41 4.36
C GLY A 63 14.16 -4.31 2.98
N GLY A 64 12.84 -4.09 2.92
CA GLY A 64 12.06 -4.04 1.69
C GLY A 64 11.61 -5.40 1.14
N GLU A 65 11.95 -6.49 1.83
CA GLU A 65 11.59 -7.84 1.40
C GLU A 65 10.11 -8.14 1.68
N VAL A 66 9.47 -8.88 0.78
CA VAL A 66 8.06 -9.28 0.93
C VAL A 66 7.95 -10.37 1.97
N LYS A 67 7.32 -10.07 3.11
CA LYS A 67 7.02 -11.06 4.15
C LYS A 67 5.84 -11.93 3.75
N SER A 68 4.74 -11.31 3.33
CA SER A 68 3.52 -12.01 2.95
C SER A 68 2.63 -11.14 2.07
N VAL A 69 1.81 -11.79 1.24
CA VAL A 69 0.81 -11.14 0.39
C VAL A 69 -0.52 -11.86 0.54
N VAL A 70 -1.56 -11.12 0.85
CA VAL A 70 -2.92 -11.62 1.05
C VAL A 70 -3.88 -10.82 0.19
N ILE A 71 -4.87 -11.50 -0.41
CA ILE A 71 -5.91 -10.83 -1.18
C ILE A 71 -6.99 -10.37 -0.19
N ASP A 72 -7.11 -9.05 0.01
CA ASP A 72 -8.14 -8.42 0.83
C ASP A 72 -9.47 -8.34 0.08
N ARG A 73 -9.41 -8.05 -1.23
CA ARG A 73 -10.58 -8.06 -2.11
C ARG A 73 -10.20 -8.64 -3.46
N SER A 74 -10.82 -9.75 -3.84
CA SER A 74 -10.66 -10.34 -5.16
C SER A 74 -11.24 -9.43 -6.24
N SER A 75 -10.60 -9.44 -7.40
CA SER A 75 -11.07 -8.77 -8.61
C SER A 75 -12.28 -9.44 -9.29
N GLY A 76 -12.70 -10.60 -8.78
CA GLY A 76 -13.69 -11.47 -9.42
C GLY A 76 -13.08 -12.42 -10.46
N ASN A 77 -11.74 -12.41 -10.61
CA ASN A 77 -11.04 -13.34 -11.49
C ASN A 77 -9.77 -13.88 -10.82
N SER A 78 -9.77 -15.18 -10.54
CA SER A 78 -8.64 -15.86 -9.91
C SER A 78 -7.35 -15.78 -10.73
N ALA A 79 -7.42 -15.71 -12.07
CA ALA A 79 -6.22 -15.54 -12.90
C ALA A 79 -5.58 -14.16 -12.70
N PHE A 80 -6.40 -13.13 -12.52
CA PHE A 80 -5.94 -11.77 -12.25
C PHE A 80 -5.36 -11.66 -10.84
N ASP A 81 -6.06 -12.22 -9.84
CA ASP A 81 -5.60 -12.23 -8.46
C ASP A 81 -4.27 -12.99 -8.32
N ASN A 82 -4.17 -14.19 -8.92
CA ASN A 82 -2.93 -14.96 -8.94
C ASN A 82 -1.80 -14.22 -9.66
N ALA A 83 -2.07 -13.58 -10.81
CA ALA A 83 -1.05 -12.80 -11.51
C ALA A 83 -0.51 -11.66 -10.63
N ALA A 84 -1.37 -10.99 -9.87
CA ALA A 84 -0.97 -9.92 -8.97
C ALA A 84 -0.14 -10.44 -7.78
N VAL A 85 -0.55 -11.56 -7.17
CA VAL A 85 0.24 -12.25 -6.13
C VAL A 85 1.61 -12.69 -6.67
N GLN A 86 1.65 -13.28 -7.87
CA GLN A 86 2.87 -13.68 -8.55
C GLN A 86 3.77 -12.47 -8.86
N ALA A 87 3.21 -11.31 -9.18
CA ALA A 87 3.99 -10.08 -9.39
C ALA A 87 4.69 -9.63 -8.10
N VAL A 88 4.00 -9.67 -6.96
CA VAL A 88 4.60 -9.36 -5.65
C VAL A 88 5.71 -10.36 -5.33
N GLN A 89 5.47 -11.66 -5.52
CA GLN A 89 6.47 -12.69 -5.27
C GLN A 89 7.69 -12.57 -6.20
N LYS A 90 7.47 -12.24 -7.48
CA LYS A 90 8.55 -12.00 -8.45
C LYS A 90 9.35 -10.74 -8.16
N ALA A 91 8.69 -9.69 -7.66
CA ALA A 91 9.40 -8.52 -7.19
C ALA A 91 10.33 -8.92 -6.04
N GLY A 92 9.81 -9.69 -5.06
CA GLY A 92 10.55 -10.29 -3.94
C GLY A 92 11.08 -9.27 -2.92
N ARG A 93 11.55 -8.13 -3.42
CA ARG A 93 12.03 -6.97 -2.67
C ARG A 93 11.55 -5.69 -3.35
N PHE A 94 11.18 -4.71 -2.53
CA PHE A 94 10.85 -3.37 -2.94
C PHE A 94 11.81 -2.37 -2.33
N SER A 95 12.03 -1.25 -3.02
CA SER A 95 12.72 -0.11 -2.42
C SER A 95 11.80 0.52 -1.38
N VAL A 96 12.30 0.64 -0.15
CA VAL A 96 11.60 1.24 0.98
C VAL A 96 12.43 2.39 1.55
N PRO A 97 11.80 3.38 2.20
CA PRO A 97 12.53 4.47 2.83
C PRO A 97 13.50 3.94 3.90
N PRO A 98 14.69 4.55 4.04
CA PRO A 98 15.63 4.20 5.10
C PRO A 98 15.12 4.60 6.49
N ASP A 99 14.14 5.51 6.55
CA ASP A 99 13.53 5.94 7.80
C ASP A 99 12.61 4.83 8.37
N PRO A 100 12.95 4.26 9.54
CA PRO A 100 12.20 3.15 10.11
C PRO A 100 10.82 3.58 10.62
N GLN A 101 10.62 4.85 11.03
CA GLN A 101 9.30 5.31 11.48
C GLN A 101 8.33 5.43 10.30
N LEU A 102 8.78 5.99 9.17
CA LEU A 102 8.00 6.03 7.93
C LEU A 102 7.71 4.63 7.42
N PHE A 103 8.71 3.75 7.45
CA PHE A 103 8.53 2.37 7.04
C PHE A 103 7.47 1.66 7.91
N ASP A 104 7.61 1.69 9.23
CA ASP A 104 6.68 1.00 10.14
C ASP A 104 5.25 1.52 10.02
N ARG A 105 5.06 2.83 9.82
CA ARG A 105 3.73 3.44 9.69
C ARG A 105 3.10 3.25 8.32
N HIS A 106 3.86 3.33 7.22
CA HIS A 106 3.28 3.38 5.86
C HIS A 106 3.56 2.16 4.98
N PHE A 107 4.66 1.42 5.22
CA PHE A 107 5.16 0.39 4.31
C PHE A 107 5.20 -1.02 4.92
N ARG A 108 5.26 -1.15 6.25
CA ARG A 108 5.29 -2.45 6.94
C ARG A 108 4.07 -3.30 6.62
N ASN A 109 2.90 -2.67 6.60
CA ASN A 109 1.66 -3.34 6.22
C ASN A 109 0.77 -2.35 5.48
N PHE A 110 0.67 -2.48 4.16
CA PHE A 110 -0.14 -1.57 3.35
C PHE A 110 -1.09 -2.32 2.43
N LYS A 111 -2.20 -1.66 2.12
CA LYS A 111 -3.18 -2.15 1.15
C LYS A 111 -2.91 -1.49 -0.19
N MET A 112 -2.65 -2.31 -1.19
CA MET A 112 -2.44 -1.88 -2.55
C MET A 112 -3.65 -2.28 -3.40
N ARG A 113 -4.32 -1.29 -3.98
CA ARG A 113 -5.35 -1.55 -4.99
C ARG A 113 -4.68 -1.60 -6.34
N PHE A 114 -4.81 -2.72 -7.02
CA PHE A 114 -4.20 -2.97 -8.30
C PHE A 114 -5.26 -3.09 -9.37
N LYS A 115 -5.11 -2.31 -10.45
CA LYS A 115 -6.06 -2.21 -11.55
C LYS A 115 -5.31 -2.37 -12.87
N PRO A 116 -5.89 -3.04 -13.88
CA PRO A 116 -5.28 -3.18 -15.20
C PRO A 116 -5.13 -1.85 -15.94
N ASP A 117 -5.95 -0.85 -15.60
CA ASP A 117 -5.97 0.48 -16.24
C ASP A 117 -4.82 1.38 -15.79
N ASP A 118 -4.23 1.12 -14.61
CA ASP A 118 -3.01 1.80 -14.13
C ASP A 118 -1.79 1.50 -15.02
N LEU A 119 -1.94 0.60 -16.01
CA LEU A 119 -0.96 0.27 -17.04
C LEU A 119 -1.14 1.02 -18.36
N ARG A 120 -2.01 2.03 -18.45
CA ARG A 120 -2.15 2.76 -19.71
C ARG A 120 -0.88 3.60 -19.95
N TYR A 121 -0.14 3.20 -20.97
CA TYR A 121 1.00 3.90 -21.56
C TYR A 121 0.56 5.24 -22.15
#